data_AF-A0A3B8ZXY3-F1
#
_entry.id   AF-A0A3B8ZXY3-F1
#
_cell.length_a   1.000
_cell.length_b   1.000
_cell.length_c   1.000
_cell.angle_alpha   90.00
_cell.angle_beta   90.00
_cell.angle_gamma   90.00
#
_symmetry.space_group_name_H-M   'P 1'
#
loop_
_entity.id
_entity.type
_entity.pdbx_description
1 polymer ?
#
loop_
_entity_poly.entity_id
_entity_poly.type
_entity_poly.pdbx_seq_one_letter_code
_entity_poly.pdbx_strand_id
1 'polypeptide(L)'
;MMLLTFFRKRVPIAPLSEKCRQGYDLMVLAGPTWSYHPSGPVLSLLDRDDSGLFAGVTVIPLISCRGYWRMHWFGLRALLRKHGAVVVNCIVFTHPSREPWRTLGVFLKLAGRCPEKSKFLGRYYPRYGHEKRQLEEAFRFGVLLGEALTAGRDLAALDFQTPLAVSRGRD
;
A
#
# COMPACT_ATOMS: atom_id res chain seq x y z
N MET A 1 -0.74 17.35 -10.81
CA MET A 1 -0.90 16.00 -10.23
C MET A 1 -1.21 16.02 -8.73
N MET A 2 -0.41 16.71 -7.88
CA MET A 2 -0.59 16.69 -6.42
C MET A 2 -1.92 17.25 -5.89
N LEU A 3 -2.49 18.29 -6.51
CA LEU A 3 -3.82 18.80 -6.12
C LEU A 3 -4.91 17.74 -6.32
N LEU A 4 -4.87 17.04 -7.46
CA LEU A 4 -5.85 15.99 -7.78
C LEU A 4 -5.77 14.83 -6.77
N THR A 5 -4.55 14.42 -6.41
CA THR A 5 -4.35 13.36 -5.41
C THR A 5 -4.73 13.79 -4.01
N PHE A 6 -4.53 15.06 -3.66
CA PHE A 6 -4.95 15.63 -2.38
C PHE A 6 -6.48 15.59 -2.24
N PHE A 7 -7.21 16.01 -3.29
CA PHE A 7 -8.68 15.93 -3.36
C PHE A 7 -9.22 14.53 -3.70
N ARG A 8 -8.39 13.48 -3.58
CA ARG A 8 -8.82 12.07 -3.75
C ARG A 8 -9.49 11.83 -5.10
N LYS A 9 -9.04 12.50 -6.16
CA LYS A 9 -9.62 12.35 -7.50
C LYS A 9 -9.51 10.90 -7.93
N ARG A 10 -10.64 10.33 -8.31
CA ARG A 10 -10.78 8.99 -8.88
C ARG A 10 -10.08 8.93 -10.23
N VAL A 11 -9.43 7.82 -10.50
CA VAL A 11 -8.76 7.57 -11.78
C VAL A 11 -9.45 6.37 -12.43
N PRO A 12 -10.02 6.52 -13.64
CA PRO A 12 -10.69 5.43 -14.33
C PRO A 12 -9.79 4.19 -14.41
N ILE A 13 -10.33 3.05 -14.04
CA ILE A 13 -9.70 1.74 -14.20
C ILE A 13 -10.39 0.97 -15.32
N ALA A 14 -9.73 -0.03 -15.90
CA ALA A 14 -10.40 -0.96 -16.80
C ALA A 14 -11.50 -1.75 -16.06
N PRO A 15 -12.48 -2.33 -16.77
CA PRO A 15 -13.40 -3.29 -16.17
C PRO A 15 -12.63 -4.43 -15.47
N LEU A 16 -13.17 -4.92 -14.36
CA LEU A 16 -12.59 -6.09 -13.68
C LEU A 16 -12.83 -7.33 -14.53
N SER A 17 -11.85 -8.23 -14.56
CA SER A 17 -12.04 -9.55 -15.14
C SER A 17 -13.00 -10.39 -14.31
N GLU A 18 -13.69 -11.34 -14.93
CA GLU A 18 -14.61 -12.24 -14.22
C GLU A 18 -13.92 -13.06 -13.12
N LYS A 19 -12.61 -13.32 -13.25
CA LYS A 19 -11.80 -13.98 -12.21
C LYS A 19 -11.87 -13.22 -10.88
N CYS A 20 -11.97 -11.89 -10.91
CA CYS A 20 -12.04 -11.09 -9.69
C CYS A 20 -13.32 -11.34 -8.87
N ARG A 21 -14.38 -11.93 -9.47
CA ARG A 21 -15.63 -12.26 -8.78
C ARG A 21 -15.64 -13.66 -8.16
N GLN A 22 -14.54 -14.40 -8.29
CA GLN A 22 -14.41 -15.72 -7.66
C GLN A 22 -14.26 -15.60 -6.15
N GLY A 23 -14.55 -16.69 -5.43
CA GLY A 23 -14.27 -16.77 -4.00
C GLY A 23 -12.76 -16.83 -3.76
N TYR A 24 -12.28 -16.01 -2.82
CA TYR A 24 -10.88 -15.99 -2.39
C TYR A 24 -10.81 -16.12 -0.87
N ASP A 25 -9.90 -16.96 -0.38
CA ASP A 25 -9.65 -17.12 1.06
C ASP A 25 -9.02 -15.85 1.67
N LEU A 26 -8.24 -15.13 0.87
CA LEU A 26 -7.57 -13.89 1.23
C LEU A 26 -7.41 -12.97 0.01
N MET A 27 -7.72 -11.69 0.17
CA MET A 27 -7.35 -10.64 -0.77
C MET A 27 -6.25 -9.75 -0.22
N VAL A 28 -5.14 -9.63 -0.97
CA VAL A 28 -4.09 -8.65 -0.69
C VAL A 28 -4.33 -7.40 -1.54
N LEU A 29 -4.78 -6.32 -0.91
CA LEU A 29 -5.02 -5.05 -1.61
C LEU A 29 -3.76 -4.18 -1.58
N ALA A 30 -2.99 -4.23 -2.66
CA ALA A 30 -1.76 -3.45 -2.80
C ALA A 30 -2.03 -2.07 -3.43
N GLY A 31 -1.48 -1.01 -2.83
CA GLY A 31 -1.63 0.33 -3.39
C GLY A 31 -0.66 1.36 -2.82
N PRO A 32 -0.18 2.32 -3.65
CA PRO A 32 0.65 3.40 -3.15
C PRO A 32 -0.18 4.46 -2.40
N THR A 33 0.45 5.16 -1.47
CA THR A 33 -0.11 6.40 -0.89
C THR A 33 0.05 7.57 -1.84
N TRP A 34 -1.06 8.24 -2.14
CA TRP A 34 -1.09 9.48 -2.90
C TRP A 34 -1.52 10.63 -1.99
N SER A 35 -0.62 11.58 -1.77
CA SER A 35 -0.74 12.59 -0.71
C SER A 35 -0.91 11.92 0.66
N TYR A 36 -2.14 11.74 1.14
CA TYR A 36 -2.48 11.13 2.44
C TYR A 36 -3.49 9.99 2.32
N HIS A 37 -3.84 9.60 1.09
CA HIS A 37 -4.98 8.74 0.80
C HIS A 37 -4.57 7.53 -0.05
N PRO A 38 -5.45 6.51 -0.16
CA PRO A 38 -5.34 5.50 -1.21
C PRO A 38 -5.27 6.16 -2.58
N SER A 39 -4.56 5.53 -3.50
CA SER A 39 -4.42 6.03 -4.87
C SER A 39 -5.78 6.12 -5.58
N GLY A 40 -5.88 7.03 -6.56
CA GLY A 40 -7.10 7.23 -7.34
C GLY A 40 -7.67 5.93 -7.95
N PRO A 41 -6.84 5.01 -8.51
CA PRO A 41 -7.30 3.71 -8.98
C PRO A 41 -7.90 2.82 -7.89
N VAL A 42 -7.32 2.80 -6.68
CA VAL A 42 -7.85 2.03 -5.55
C VAL A 42 -9.20 2.61 -5.10
N LEU A 43 -9.32 3.93 -5.06
CA LEU A 43 -10.60 4.58 -4.78
C LEU A 43 -11.65 4.27 -5.86
N SER A 44 -11.26 4.27 -7.14
CA SER A 44 -12.15 3.88 -8.23
C SER A 44 -12.56 2.41 -8.20
N LEU A 45 -11.70 1.50 -7.72
CA LEU A 45 -12.05 0.12 -7.46
C LEU A 45 -13.15 0.02 -6.39
N LEU A 46 -12.94 0.71 -5.27
CA LEU A 46 -13.87 0.72 -4.14
C LEU A 46 -15.21 1.38 -4.50
N ASP A 47 -15.21 2.47 -5.28
CA ASP A 47 -16.46 3.15 -5.66
C ASP A 47 -17.28 2.36 -6.71
N ARG A 48 -16.63 1.54 -7.54
CA ARG A 48 -17.28 0.81 -8.63
C ARG A 48 -18.00 -0.44 -8.17
N ASP A 49 -17.47 -1.09 -7.15
CA ASP A 49 -18.01 -2.35 -6.67
C ASP A 49 -18.96 -2.06 -5.51
N ASP A 50 -20.24 -2.17 -5.84
CA ASP A 50 -21.39 -1.75 -5.05
C ASP A 50 -21.67 -2.65 -3.84
N SER A 51 -20.89 -3.71 -3.60
CA SER A 51 -20.70 -4.37 -2.29
C SER A 51 -20.00 -5.73 -2.38
N GLY A 52 -20.05 -6.41 -3.53
CA GLY A 52 -19.80 -7.85 -3.58
C GLY A 52 -18.34 -8.30 -3.47
N LEU A 53 -17.39 -7.56 -4.07
CA LEU A 53 -15.99 -7.96 -4.19
C LEU A 53 -15.33 -8.15 -2.82
N PHE A 54 -15.67 -7.29 -1.86
CA PHE A 54 -15.05 -7.32 -0.54
C PHE A 54 -15.97 -7.82 0.57
N ALA A 55 -17.27 -8.03 0.30
CA ALA A 55 -18.23 -8.47 1.32
C ALA A 55 -17.86 -9.85 1.89
N GLY A 56 -17.61 -9.91 3.20
CA GLY A 56 -17.24 -11.14 3.89
C GLY A 56 -15.84 -11.66 3.57
N VAL A 57 -15.07 -10.95 2.72
CA VAL A 57 -13.72 -11.37 2.32
C VAL A 57 -12.70 -10.87 3.33
N THR A 58 -11.75 -11.74 3.68
CA THR A 58 -10.60 -11.37 4.49
C THR A 58 -9.60 -10.56 3.65
N VAL A 59 -9.23 -9.36 4.12
CA VAL A 59 -8.36 -8.44 3.39
C VAL A 59 -7.15 -8.03 4.20
N ILE A 60 -5.97 -8.08 3.58
CA ILE A 60 -4.73 -7.50 4.10
C ILE A 60 -4.23 -6.40 3.15
N PRO A 61 -4.32 -5.13 3.55
CA PRO A 61 -3.75 -4.05 2.76
C PRO A 61 -2.22 -4.04 2.77
N LEU A 62 -1.63 -3.87 1.58
CA LEU A 62 -0.21 -3.69 1.36
C LEU A 62 0.05 -2.25 0.89
N ILE A 63 0.52 -1.42 1.83
CA ILE A 63 0.74 0.01 1.61
C ILE A 63 2.21 0.25 1.27
N SER A 64 2.44 0.80 0.08
CA SER A 64 3.73 1.37 -0.30
C SER A 64 3.66 2.89 -0.12
N CYS A 65 4.52 3.46 0.73
CA CYS A 65 4.49 4.90 0.94
C CYS A 65 5.88 5.52 1.09
N ARG A 66 5.93 6.84 0.94
CA ARG A 66 7.08 7.64 1.34
C ARG A 66 6.97 8.07 2.80
N GLY A 67 5.77 8.47 3.23
CA GLY A 67 5.43 8.82 4.60
C GLY A 67 3.92 8.81 4.78
N TYR A 68 3.46 9.26 5.96
CA TYR A 68 2.04 9.47 6.28
C TYR A 68 1.11 8.27 6.00
N TRP A 69 1.63 7.05 6.07
CA TRP A 69 0.85 5.82 5.84
C TRP A 69 -0.31 5.67 6.82
N ARG A 70 -0.22 6.25 8.02
CA ARG A 70 -1.26 6.15 9.05
C ARG A 70 -2.60 6.69 8.54
N MET A 71 -2.60 7.87 7.91
CA MET A 71 -3.81 8.46 7.34
C MET A 71 -4.37 7.63 6.19
N HIS A 72 -3.50 7.12 5.32
CA HIS A 72 -3.88 6.18 4.28
C HIS A 72 -4.56 4.97 4.89
N TRP A 73 -3.91 4.33 5.86
CA TRP A 73 -4.38 3.13 6.54
C TRP A 73 -5.76 3.34 7.17
N PHE A 74 -5.94 4.41 7.95
CA PHE A 74 -7.23 4.71 8.56
C PHE A 74 -8.34 4.89 7.52
N GLY A 75 -8.06 5.66 6.46
CA GLY A 75 -9.01 5.86 5.37
C GLY A 75 -9.35 4.58 4.61
N LEU A 76 -8.34 3.77 4.29
CA LEU A 76 -8.52 2.51 3.56
C LEU A 76 -9.26 1.47 4.39
N ARG A 77 -8.90 1.30 5.67
CA ARG A 77 -9.59 0.39 6.60
C ARG A 77 -11.06 0.76 6.75
N ALA A 78 -11.37 2.05 6.87
CA ALA A 78 -12.76 2.52 6.96
C ALA A 78 -13.54 2.22 5.67
N LEU A 79 -12.95 2.46 4.50
CA LEU A 79 -13.56 2.11 3.22
C LEU A 79 -13.79 0.61 3.08
N LEU A 80 -12.77 -0.21 3.30
CA LEU A 80 -12.90 -1.68 3.21
C LEU A 80 -14.00 -2.22 4.14
N ARG A 81 -14.06 -1.74 5.38
CA ARG A 81 -15.13 -2.12 6.33
C ARG A 81 -16.51 -1.68 5.88
N LYS A 82 -16.63 -0.50 5.24
CA LYS A 82 -17.90 -0.04 4.65
C LYS A 82 -18.40 -1.00 3.56
N HIS A 83 -17.49 -1.66 2.83
CA HIS A 83 -17.80 -2.70 1.84
C HIS A 83 -17.86 -4.11 2.45
N GLY A 84 -17.96 -4.25 3.77
CA GLY A 84 -18.14 -5.56 4.43
C GLY A 84 -16.87 -6.41 4.52
N ALA A 85 -15.69 -5.86 4.25
CA ALA A 85 -14.43 -6.59 4.34
C ALA A 85 -14.00 -6.88 5.79
N VAL A 86 -13.42 -8.05 6.00
CA VAL A 86 -12.75 -8.43 7.25
C VAL A 86 -11.27 -8.06 7.17
N VAL A 87 -10.94 -6.86 7.65
CA VAL A 87 -9.55 -6.35 7.64
C VAL A 87 -8.79 -6.83 8.88
N VAL A 88 -7.89 -7.80 8.69
CA VAL A 88 -7.21 -8.52 9.80
C VAL A 88 -5.81 -8.01 10.13
N ASN A 89 -5.09 -7.48 9.14
CA ASN A 89 -3.70 -7.03 9.33
C ASN A 89 -3.31 -6.00 8.25
N CYS A 90 -2.11 -5.44 8.31
CA CYS A 90 -1.58 -4.51 7.29
C CYS A 90 -0.05 -4.62 7.16
N ILE A 91 0.42 -4.58 5.92
CA ILE A 91 1.84 -4.55 5.57
C ILE A 91 2.16 -3.15 5.05
N VAL A 92 3.15 -2.47 5.64
CA VAL A 92 3.53 -1.11 5.22
C VAL A 92 5.02 -1.04 4.91
N PHE A 93 5.36 -0.71 3.67
CA PHE A 93 6.73 -0.39 3.27
C PHE A 93 6.89 1.13 3.16
N THR A 94 7.88 1.68 3.87
CA THR A 94 8.19 3.11 3.84
C THR A 94 9.45 3.39 3.01
N HIS A 95 9.59 4.60 2.48
CA HIS A 95 10.77 4.99 1.71
C HIS A 95 11.98 5.19 2.64
N PRO A 96 13.16 4.66 2.30
CA PRO A 96 14.32 4.63 3.20
C PRO A 96 14.92 6.02 3.50
N SER A 97 14.82 6.95 2.54
CA SER A 97 15.33 8.32 2.75
C SER A 97 14.61 9.06 3.87
N ARG A 98 15.40 9.77 4.69
CA ARG A 98 14.90 10.65 5.76
C ARG A 98 14.40 11.98 5.21
N GLU A 99 13.56 12.67 5.97
CA GLU A 99 13.26 14.08 5.72
C GLU A 99 14.50 14.95 5.97
N PRO A 100 14.65 16.09 5.27
CA PRO A 100 13.77 16.65 4.22
C PRO A 100 14.01 16.08 2.81
N TRP A 101 15.05 15.25 2.64
CA TRP A 101 15.52 14.76 1.34
C TRP A 101 14.48 13.91 0.61
N ARG A 102 13.68 13.16 1.35
CA ARG A 102 12.55 12.40 0.83
C ARG A 102 11.54 13.30 0.12
N THR A 103 11.17 14.42 0.74
CA THR A 103 10.24 15.40 0.17
C THR A 103 10.86 16.08 -1.05
N LEU A 104 12.08 16.60 -0.93
CA LEU A 104 12.76 17.28 -2.02
C LEU A 104 12.96 16.37 -3.25
N GLY A 105 13.35 15.12 -3.02
CA GLY A 105 13.53 14.13 -4.09
C GLY A 105 12.25 13.85 -4.89
N VAL A 106 11.08 13.86 -4.24
CA VAL A 106 9.78 13.72 -4.93
C VAL A 106 9.51 14.90 -5.84
N PHE A 107 9.63 16.12 -5.33
CA PHE A 107 9.36 17.31 -6.13
C PHE A 107 10.31 17.41 -7.33
N LEU A 108 11.59 17.09 -7.14
CA LEU A 108 12.56 17.04 -8.21
C LEU A 108 12.19 15.99 -9.27
N LYS A 109 11.76 14.80 -8.87
CA LYS A 109 11.31 13.76 -9.79
C LYS A 109 10.04 14.12 -10.55
N LEU A 110 9.06 14.74 -9.87
CA LEU A 110 7.85 15.23 -10.51
C LEU A 110 8.15 16.35 -11.51
N ALA A 111 9.20 17.14 -11.28
CA ALA A 111 9.72 18.13 -12.21
C ALA A 111 10.63 17.53 -13.31
N GLY A 112 10.70 16.20 -13.44
CA GLY A 112 11.49 15.50 -14.46
C GLY A 112 13.00 15.41 -14.16
N ARG A 113 13.45 15.78 -12.97
CA ARG A 113 14.87 15.71 -12.58
C ARG A 113 15.23 14.36 -11.96
N CYS A 114 16.53 14.03 -11.99
CA CYS A 114 17.09 12.83 -11.36
C CYS A 114 17.96 13.21 -10.15
N PRO A 115 17.36 13.47 -8.96
CA PRO A 115 18.09 13.83 -7.74
C PRO A 115 19.18 12.83 -7.37
N GLU A 116 18.97 11.54 -7.66
CA GLU A 116 19.92 10.47 -7.40
C GLU A 116 21.21 10.56 -8.23
N LYS A 117 21.17 11.23 -9.39
CA LYS A 117 22.35 11.43 -10.26
C LYS A 117 23.11 12.73 -9.95
N SER A 118 22.57 13.57 -9.06
CA SER A 118 23.23 14.83 -8.68
C SER A 118 24.40 14.57 -7.74
N LYS A 119 25.54 15.22 -7.99
CA LYS A 119 26.74 15.11 -7.13
C LYS A 119 26.49 15.49 -5.67
N PHE A 120 25.56 16.42 -5.43
CA PHE A 120 25.20 16.90 -4.10
C PHE A 120 24.00 16.12 -3.52
N LEU A 121 22.89 16.08 -4.26
CA LEU A 121 21.65 15.47 -3.75
C LEU A 121 21.70 13.94 -3.72
N GLY A 122 22.50 13.28 -4.57
CA GLY A 122 22.59 11.83 -4.62
C GLY A 122 23.13 11.19 -3.34
N ARG A 123 23.91 11.94 -2.54
CA ARG A 123 24.40 11.49 -1.22
C ARG A 123 23.27 11.33 -0.19
N TYR A 124 22.22 12.14 -0.32
CA TYR A 124 21.10 12.18 0.61
C TYR A 124 19.82 11.53 0.06
N TYR A 125 19.75 11.39 -1.27
CA TYR A 125 18.68 10.73 -2.00
C TYR A 125 19.29 9.71 -2.97
N PRO A 126 19.80 8.57 -2.45
CA PRO A 126 20.59 7.63 -3.24
C PRO A 126 19.75 6.88 -4.28
N ARG A 127 18.44 6.74 -4.06
CA ARG A 127 17.55 5.98 -4.94
C ARG A 127 16.12 6.50 -4.91
N TYR A 128 15.43 6.31 -6.03
CA TYR A 128 13.99 6.45 -6.13
C TYR A 128 13.28 5.12 -5.87
N GLY A 129 12.34 5.12 -4.92
CA GLY A 129 11.46 3.98 -4.65
C GLY A 129 12.01 3.03 -3.59
N HIS A 130 11.51 1.79 -3.61
CA HIS A 130 11.86 0.78 -2.62
C HIS A 130 13.20 0.10 -2.90
N GLU A 131 13.84 -0.39 -1.83
CA GLU A 131 15.07 -1.16 -1.91
C GLU A 131 14.82 -2.60 -2.34
N LYS A 132 15.85 -3.27 -2.88
CA LYS A 132 15.75 -4.70 -3.22
C LYS A 132 15.41 -5.55 -1.98
N ARG A 133 15.94 -5.18 -0.81
CA ARG A 133 15.62 -5.84 0.46
C ARG A 133 14.14 -5.75 0.83
N GLN A 134 13.45 -4.65 0.50
CA GLN A 134 12.01 -4.53 0.73
C GLN A 134 11.20 -5.46 -0.18
N LEU A 135 11.69 -5.72 -1.40
CA LEU A 135 11.09 -6.71 -2.30
C LEU A 135 11.29 -8.14 -1.77
N GLU A 136 12.51 -8.46 -1.33
CA GLU A 136 12.83 -9.75 -0.68
C GLU A 136 11.96 -9.97 0.57
N GLU A 137 11.75 -8.92 1.35
CA GLU A 137 10.88 -8.95 2.54
C GLU A 137 9.40 -9.14 2.17
N ALA A 138 8.92 -8.48 1.12
CA ALA A 138 7.57 -8.68 0.62
C ALA A 138 7.35 -10.12 0.13
N PHE A 139 8.36 -10.72 -0.50
CA PHE A 139 8.33 -12.13 -0.89
C PHE A 139 8.25 -13.04 0.34
N ARG A 140 9.08 -12.78 1.36
CA ARG A 140 9.05 -13.51 2.64
C ARG A 140 7.68 -13.44 3.32
N PHE A 141 7.04 -12.26 3.33
CA PHE A 141 5.68 -12.10 3.85
C PHE A 141 4.63 -12.87 3.04
N GLY A 142 4.78 -12.93 1.72
CA GLY A 142 3.93 -13.76 0.86
C GLY A 142 4.01 -15.25 1.21
N VAL A 143 5.22 -15.77 1.43
CA VAL A 143 5.43 -17.15 1.89
C VAL A 143 4.78 -17.38 3.25
N LEU A 144 5.03 -16.49 4.22
CA LEU A 144 4.44 -16.56 5.56
C LEU A 144 2.90 -16.57 5.52
N LEU A 145 2.29 -15.74 4.67
CA LEU A 145 0.84 -15.69 4.46
C LEU A 145 0.31 -17.00 3.87
N GLY A 146 0.98 -17.54 2.86
CA GLY A 146 0.61 -18.81 2.25
C GLY A 146 0.64 -19.96 3.26
N GLU A 147 1.72 -20.07 4.03
CA GLU A 147 1.84 -21.07 5.09
C GLU A 147 0.79 -20.90 6.18
N ALA A 148 0.47 -19.65 6.56
CA ALA A 148 -0.55 -19.36 7.56
C ALA A 148 -1.94 -19.76 7.09
N LEU A 149 -2.28 -19.46 5.82
CA LEU A 149 -3.54 -19.87 5.19
C LEU A 149 -3.68 -21.39 5.14
N THR A 150 -2.66 -22.10 4.65
CA THR A 150 -2.69 -23.57 4.54
C THR A 150 -2.78 -24.25 5.91
N ALA A 151 -2.18 -23.67 6.94
CA ALA A 151 -2.21 -24.20 8.30
C ALA A 151 -3.43 -23.73 9.13
N GLY A 152 -4.32 -22.91 8.56
CA GLY A 152 -5.46 -22.34 9.30
C GLY A 152 -5.08 -21.44 10.48
N ARG A 153 -3.90 -20.80 10.42
CA ARG A 153 -3.41 -19.89 11.47
C ARG A 153 -4.12 -18.54 11.38
N ASP A 154 -4.28 -17.89 12.54
CA ASP A 154 -4.83 -16.55 12.61
C ASP A 154 -3.91 -15.52 11.91
N LEU A 155 -4.40 -14.94 10.82
CA LEU A 155 -3.69 -13.93 10.04
C LEU A 155 -3.51 -12.60 10.79
N ALA A 156 -4.36 -12.32 11.78
CA ALA A 156 -4.23 -11.13 12.63
C ALA A 156 -3.04 -11.25 13.60
N ALA A 157 -2.61 -12.49 13.91
CA ALA A 157 -1.47 -12.75 14.78
C ALA A 157 -0.12 -12.70 14.06
N LEU A 158 -0.10 -12.59 12.73
CA LEU A 158 1.14 -12.51 11.96
C LEU A 158 1.89 -11.20 12.22
N ASP A 159 3.18 -11.31 12.47
CA ASP A 159 4.05 -10.15 12.67
C ASP A 159 4.77 -9.75 11.37
N PHE A 160 4.38 -8.60 10.83
CA PHE A 160 5.03 -7.95 9.70
C PHE A 160 5.96 -6.79 10.12
N GLN A 161 6.20 -6.58 11.43
CA GLN A 161 7.17 -5.59 11.91
C GLN A 161 8.59 -6.05 11.61
N THR A 162 9.32 -5.23 10.88
CA THR A 162 10.74 -5.41 10.59
C THR A 162 11.41 -4.05 10.48
N PRO A 163 12.75 -3.96 10.46
CA PRO A 163 13.42 -2.71 10.13
C PRO A 163 13.03 -2.11 8.76
N LEU A 164 12.46 -2.91 7.85
CA LEU A 164 12.10 -2.54 6.48
C LEU A 164 10.61 -2.31 6.26
N ALA A 165 9.77 -2.84 7.15
CA ALA A 165 8.32 -2.84 7.06
C ALA A 165 7.69 -2.58 8.42
N VAL A 166 6.65 -1.75 8.44
CA VAL A 166 5.88 -1.47 9.64
C VAL A 166 4.54 -2.19 9.52
N SER A 167 4.03 -2.70 10.63
CA SER A 167 2.68 -3.26 10.73
C SER A 167 1.90 -2.52 11.83
N ARG A 168 0.57 -2.60 11.84
CA ARG A 168 -0.15 -2.26 13.08
C ARG A 168 -1.37 -3.15 13.21
N GLY A 169 -1.13 -4.33 13.78
CA GLY A 169 -2.17 -5.23 14.31
C GLY A 169 -2.28 -5.07 15.82
N ARG A 170 -2.90 -3.97 16.27
CA ARG A 170 -3.57 -3.77 17.58
C ARG A 170 -3.83 -2.27 17.81
N ASP A 171 -5.05 -1.87 17.51
CA ASP A 171 -5.81 -0.85 18.24
C ASP A 171 -7.15 -1.53 18.56
#